data_AF-A0A5S9M3R2-F1
#
_entry.id   AF-A0A5S9M3R2-F1
#
_cell.length_a   1.000
_cell.length_b   1.000
_cell.length_c   1.000
_cell.angle_alpha   90.00
_cell.angle_beta   90.00
_cell.angle_gamma   90.00
#
_symmetry.space_group_name_H-M   'P 1'
#
loop_
_entity.id
_entity.type
_entity.pdbx_description
1 polymer ?
#
loop_
_entity_poly.entity_id
_entity_poly.type
_entity_poly.pdbx_seq_one_letter_code
_entity_poly.pdbx_strand_id
1 'polypeptide(L)'
;MAVSFFLFCTIDCGAIEQYGFGIGRESENTQTILSIMDAVPWLVIVIALIGPILEEIIFRKIIFGVIYEKTNFFIGALASSVVFAAVHYDFPHILLYTAMGFTFAFLYAKTKRIIVPIGAHMLMNSLVVLVQIEPVKKMIEEQSQTMQMIIGGFFS
;
A
#
# COMPACT_ATOMS: atom_id res chain seq x y z
N MET A 1 14.13 -8.44 -6.45
CA MET A 1 13.93 -9.24 -5.21
C MET A 1 13.16 -8.48 -4.13
N ALA A 2 13.61 -7.29 -3.69
CA ALA A 2 12.88 -6.50 -2.68
C ALA A 2 11.46 -6.07 -3.10
N VAL A 3 11.31 -5.50 -4.30
CA VAL A 3 10.01 -5.05 -4.86
C VAL A 3 9.08 -6.24 -5.10
N SER A 4 9.62 -7.36 -5.61
CA SER A 4 8.85 -8.58 -5.86
C SER A 4 8.28 -9.21 -4.58
N PHE A 5 9.09 -9.27 -3.52
CA PHE A 5 8.65 -9.72 -2.20
C PHE A 5 7.58 -8.80 -1.61
N PHE A 6 7.77 -7.48 -1.78
CA PHE A 6 6.81 -6.48 -1.36
C PHE A 6 5.46 -6.64 -2.05
N LEU A 7 5.44 -6.76 -3.38
CA LEU A 7 4.20 -6.93 -4.16
C LEU A 7 3.46 -8.21 -3.77
N PHE A 8 4.19 -9.32 -3.59
CA PHE A 8 3.60 -10.58 -3.15
C PHE A 8 2.91 -10.43 -1.79
N CYS A 9 3.58 -9.83 -0.80
CA CYS A 9 3.01 -9.62 0.53
C CYS A 9 1.74 -8.76 0.49
N THR A 10 1.73 -7.68 -0.31
CA THR A 10 0.55 -6.82 -0.44
C THR A 10 -0.61 -7.48 -1.16
N ILE A 11 -0.34 -8.26 -2.22
CA ILE A 11 -1.38 -8.96 -2.98
C ILE A 11 -2.02 -10.04 -2.11
N ASP A 12 -1.22 -10.82 -1.40
CA ASP A 12 -1.71 -11.89 -0.54
C ASP A 12 -2.52 -11.34 0.64
N CYS A 13 -2.05 -10.28 1.30
CA CYS A 13 -2.83 -9.66 2.39
C CYS A 13 -4.15 -9.08 1.90
N GLY A 14 -4.16 -8.41 0.74
CA GLY A 14 -5.39 -7.92 0.14
C GLY A 14 -6.34 -9.05 -0.27
N ALA A 15 -5.82 -10.19 -0.74
CA ALA A 15 -6.63 -11.37 -1.04
C ALA A 15 -7.21 -12.01 0.24
N ILE A 16 -6.45 -12.05 1.32
CA ILE A 16 -6.91 -12.54 2.63
C ILE A 16 -8.04 -11.64 3.16
N GLU A 17 -7.89 -10.31 3.09
CA GLU A 17 -8.95 -9.37 3.45
C GLU A 17 -10.21 -9.61 2.62
N GLN A 18 -10.06 -9.75 1.30
CA GLN A 18 -11.20 -9.92 0.40
C GLN A 18 -11.93 -11.26 0.55
N TYR A 19 -11.20 -12.37 0.50
CA TYR A 19 -11.81 -13.70 0.46
C TYR A 19 -11.94 -14.33 1.84
N GLY A 20 -11.06 -13.97 2.77
CA GLY A 20 -11.08 -14.49 4.14
C GLY A 20 -11.97 -13.69 5.07
N PHE A 21 -11.96 -12.36 4.96
CA PHE A 21 -12.71 -11.47 5.86
C PHE A 21 -13.89 -10.75 5.18
N GLY A 22 -14.08 -10.93 3.87
CA GLY A 22 -15.17 -10.31 3.11
C GLY A 22 -15.03 -8.80 2.94
N ILE A 23 -13.81 -8.26 3.08
CA ILE A 23 -13.53 -6.83 3.00
C ILE A 23 -13.34 -6.44 1.53
N GLY A 24 -14.03 -5.39 1.07
CA GLY A 24 -13.90 -4.92 -0.32
C GLY A 24 -12.46 -4.54 -0.69
N ARG A 25 -12.16 -4.39 -1.98
CA ARG A 25 -10.84 -3.89 -2.42
C ARG A 25 -10.69 -2.37 -2.24
N GLU A 26 -11.79 -1.68 -1.96
CA GLU A 26 -11.82 -0.24 -1.86
C GLU A 26 -11.46 0.20 -0.45
N SER A 27 -10.39 0.99 -0.36
CA SER A 27 -9.89 1.54 0.89
C SER A 27 -10.41 2.97 1.07
N GLU A 28 -10.80 3.34 2.29
CA GLU A 28 -11.28 4.69 2.63
C GLU A 28 -10.19 5.74 2.35
N ASN A 29 -8.93 5.39 2.62
CA ASN A 29 -7.78 6.22 2.29
C ASN A 29 -7.69 6.49 0.77
N THR A 30 -7.88 5.45 -0.05
CA THR A 30 -7.83 5.59 -1.51
C THR A 30 -8.99 6.47 -1.99
N GLN A 31 -10.21 6.26 -1.51
CA GLN A 31 -11.37 7.08 -1.86
C GLN A 31 -11.16 8.57 -1.50
N THR A 32 -10.56 8.83 -0.33
CA THR A 32 -10.20 10.19 0.09
C THR A 32 -9.23 10.82 -0.88
N ILE A 33 -8.16 10.11 -1.27
CA ILE A 33 -7.18 10.59 -2.26
C ILE A 33 -7.85 10.88 -3.60
N LEU A 34 -8.78 10.02 -4.06
CA LEU A 34 -9.50 10.23 -5.31
C LEU A 34 -10.40 11.46 -5.27
N SER A 35 -11.13 11.68 -4.18
CA SER A 35 -11.95 12.89 -4.01
C SER A 35 -11.10 14.17 -4.05
N ILE A 36 -9.88 14.12 -3.49
CA ILE A 36 -8.92 15.21 -3.55
C ILE A 36 -8.37 15.37 -4.97
N MET A 37 -8.11 14.28 -5.68
CA MET A 37 -7.65 14.31 -7.08
C MET A 37 -8.67 14.98 -7.99
N ASP A 38 -9.97 14.70 -7.80
CA ASP A 38 -11.06 15.32 -8.57
C ASP A 38 -11.15 16.84 -8.31
N ALA A 39 -10.93 17.27 -7.07
CA ALA A 39 -10.96 18.68 -6.70
C ALA A 39 -9.67 19.44 -7.08
N VAL A 40 -8.51 18.79 -6.89
CA VAL A 40 -7.17 19.39 -7.02
C VAL A 40 -6.18 18.36 -7.60
N PRO A 41 -6.15 18.17 -8.93
CA PRO A 41 -5.40 17.07 -9.56
C PRO A 41 -3.90 17.06 -9.26
N TRP A 42 -3.26 18.23 -9.10
CA TRP A 42 -1.83 18.31 -8.81
C TRP A 42 -1.48 17.83 -7.39
N LEU A 43 -2.44 17.87 -6.46
CA LEU A 43 -2.20 17.52 -5.05
C LEU A 43 -1.97 16.02 -4.88
N VAL A 44 -2.48 15.19 -5.81
CA VAL A 44 -2.23 13.76 -5.84
C VAL A 44 -0.74 13.43 -6.01
N ILE A 45 0.01 14.27 -6.72
CA ILE A 45 1.47 14.11 -6.89
C ILE A 45 2.18 14.34 -5.55
N VAL A 46 1.71 15.32 -4.77
CA VAL A 46 2.25 15.60 -3.44
C VAL A 46 1.96 14.42 -2.51
N ILE A 47 0.74 13.89 -2.53
CA ILE A 47 0.36 12.73 -1.71
C ILE A 47 1.14 11.48 -2.12
N ALA A 48 1.28 11.21 -3.42
CA ALA A 48 1.97 10.02 -3.93
C ALA A 48 3.49 10.06 -3.75
N LEU A 49 4.11 11.25 -3.71
CA LEU A 49 5.56 11.40 -3.67
C LEU A 49 6.07 11.92 -2.32
N ILE A 50 5.46 12.97 -1.77
CA ILE A 50 5.93 13.65 -0.55
C ILE A 50 5.40 12.97 0.71
N GLY A 51 4.15 12.51 0.71
CA GLY A 51 3.54 11.77 1.82
C GLY A 51 4.42 10.59 2.27
N PRO A 52 4.75 9.65 1.37
CA PRO A 52 5.63 8.53 1.66
C PRO A 52 7.01 8.91 2.22
N ILE A 53 7.59 10.05 1.82
CA ILE A 53 8.87 10.50 2.37
C ILE A 53 8.73 10.80 3.86
N LEU A 54 7.71 11.57 4.24
CA LEU A 54 7.46 11.93 5.64
C LEU A 54 7.10 10.69 6.47
N GLU A 55 6.22 9.84 5.93
CA GLU A 55 5.81 8.60 6.59
C GLU A 55 7.01 7.69 6.87
N GLU A 56 7.88 7.44 5.88
CA GLU A 56 9.02 6.56 6.10
C GLU A 56 10.06 7.18 7.05
N ILE A 57 10.23 8.50 7.07
CA ILE A 57 11.06 9.16 8.08
C ILE A 57 10.47 8.94 9.49
N ILE A 58 9.18 9.18 9.69
CA ILE A 58 8.52 9.07 10.99
C ILE A 58 8.50 7.60 11.45
N PHE A 59 7.97 6.70 10.62
CA PHE A 59 7.70 5.33 11.04
C PHE A 59 8.93 4.42 10.96
N ARG A 60 9.84 4.60 9.98
CA ARG A 60 11.05 3.75 9.88
C ARG A 60 12.27 4.35 10.55
N LYS A 61 12.59 5.60 10.22
CA LYS A 61 13.82 6.20 10.77
C LYS A 61 13.68 6.51 12.25
N ILE A 62 12.54 7.06 12.68
CA ILE A 62 12.33 7.47 14.07
C ILE A 62 11.72 6.34 14.90
N ILE A 63 10.46 5.97 14.68
CA ILE A 63 9.74 5.03 15.56
C ILE A 63 10.37 3.64 15.54
N PHE A 64 10.50 3.02 14.36
CA PHE A 64 11.16 1.71 14.24
C PHE A 64 12.60 1.78 14.73
N GLY A 65 13.37 2.81 14.35
CA GLY A 65 14.77 2.98 14.76
C GLY A 65 14.94 2.93 16.28
N VAL A 66 14.16 3.75 17.01
CA VAL A 66 14.22 3.84 18.48
C VAL A 66 13.84 2.52 19.15
N ILE A 67 12.81 1.82 18.66
CA ILE A 67 12.38 0.55 19.25
C ILE A 67 13.37 -0.56 18.92
N TYR A 68 13.85 -0.61 17.67
CA TYR A 68 14.79 -1.63 17.18
C TYR A 68 16.13 -1.56 17.91
N GLU A 69 16.64 -0.37 18.21
CA GLU A 69 17.87 -0.18 19.01
C GLU A 69 17.77 -0.74 20.42
N LYS A 70 16.57 -0.74 21.02
CA LYS A 70 16.34 -1.19 22.40
C LYS A 70 15.84 -2.64 22.50
N THR A 71 15.45 -3.25 21.38
CA THR A 71 14.75 -4.54 21.37
C THR A 71 15.28 -5.46 20.26
N ASN A 72 14.41 -5.90 19.35
CA ASN A 72 14.75 -6.72 18.20
C ASN A 72 13.92 -6.29 16.97
N PHE A 73 14.27 -6.85 15.82
CA PHE A 73 13.63 -6.51 14.55
C PHE A 73 12.11 -6.73 14.59
N PHE A 74 11.64 -7.88 15.08
CA PHE A 74 10.23 -8.23 15.04
C PHE A 74 9.37 -7.30 15.89
N ILE A 75 9.83 -6.95 17.10
CA ILE A 75 9.12 -6.02 17.99
C ILE A 75 9.07 -4.62 17.37
N GLY A 76 10.21 -4.10 16.93
CA GLY A 76 10.27 -2.77 16.30
C GLY A 76 9.45 -2.69 15.01
N ALA A 77 9.57 -3.70 14.15
CA ALA A 77 8.85 -3.76 12.88
C ALA A 77 7.35 -3.85 13.13
N LEU A 78 6.88 -4.78 13.96
CA LEU A 78 5.45 -4.93 14.23
C LEU A 78 4.86 -3.68 14.89
N ALA A 79 5.50 -3.15 15.94
CA ALA A 79 5.01 -1.97 16.64
C ALA A 79 4.91 -0.74 15.73
N SER A 80 5.97 -0.42 14.98
CA SER A 80 5.95 0.71 14.05
C SER A 80 4.95 0.54 12.91
N SER A 81 4.67 -0.71 12.50
CA SER A 81 3.76 -1.02 11.40
C SER A 81 2.29 -0.96 11.82
N VAL A 82 1.98 -1.40 13.04
CA VAL A 82 0.63 -1.26 13.61
C VAL A 82 0.30 0.22 13.82
N VAL A 83 1.25 1.01 14.31
CA VAL A 83 1.05 2.47 14.44
C VAL A 83 0.87 3.12 13.06
N PHE A 84 1.68 2.73 12.08
CA PHE A 84 1.52 3.17 10.69
C PHE A 84 0.13 2.84 10.14
N ALA A 85 -0.38 1.62 10.36
CA ALA A 85 -1.72 1.24 9.93
C ALA A 85 -2.82 2.05 10.64
N ALA A 86 -2.69 2.26 11.96
CA ALA A 86 -3.69 2.98 12.74
C ALA A 86 -3.87 4.45 12.32
N VAL A 87 -2.79 5.14 11.92
CA VAL A 87 -2.88 6.55 11.48
C VAL A 87 -3.54 6.73 10.11
N HIS A 88 -3.76 5.65 9.36
CA HIS A 88 -4.51 5.70 8.10
C HIS A 88 -6.03 5.72 8.33
N TYR A 89 -6.50 5.49 9.57
CA TYR A 89 -7.91 5.46 9.95
C TYR A 89 -8.80 4.49 9.15
N ASP A 90 -8.20 3.60 8.37
CA ASP A 90 -8.86 2.61 7.53
C ASP A 90 -8.71 1.22 8.16
N PHE A 91 -9.46 1.04 9.26
CA PHE A 91 -9.39 -0.16 10.10
C PHE A 91 -9.78 -1.48 9.41
N PRO A 92 -10.71 -1.51 8.44
CA PRO A 92 -10.94 -2.72 7.65
C PRO A 92 -9.65 -3.24 6.99
N HIS A 93 -8.79 -2.33 6.53
CA HIS A 93 -7.52 -2.64 5.87
C HIS A 93 -6.30 -2.65 6.80
N ILE A 94 -6.51 -2.76 8.12
CA ILE A 94 -5.42 -2.72 9.11
C ILE A 94 -4.38 -3.83 8.88
N LEU A 95 -4.81 -5.00 8.38
CA LEU A 95 -3.90 -6.12 8.10
C LEU A 95 -2.99 -5.78 6.92
N LEU A 96 -3.55 -5.29 5.82
CA LEU A 96 -2.83 -4.84 4.64
C LEU A 96 -1.84 -3.73 4.98
N TYR A 97 -2.28 -2.68 5.70
CA TYR A 97 -1.39 -1.58 6.09
C TYR A 97 -0.28 -2.03 7.05
N THR A 98 -0.59 -2.93 7.98
CA THR A 98 0.44 -3.49 8.89
C THR A 98 1.46 -4.31 8.10
N ALA A 99 1.02 -5.13 7.14
CA ALA A 99 1.92 -5.91 6.29
C ALA A 99 2.81 -5.03 5.41
N MET A 100 2.26 -3.95 4.84
CA MET A 100 3.02 -2.93 4.11
C MET A 100 4.09 -2.29 5.00
N GLY A 101 3.69 -1.79 6.16
CA GLY A 101 4.60 -1.18 7.14
C GLY A 101 5.72 -2.13 7.55
N PHE A 102 5.38 -3.40 7.77
CA PHE A 102 6.34 -4.41 8.20
C PHE A 102 7.35 -4.69 7.10
N THR A 103 6.89 -4.72 5.86
CA THR A 103 7.77 -4.91 4.70
C THR A 103 8.72 -3.71 4.53
N PHE A 104 8.23 -2.48 4.71
CA PHE A 104 9.10 -1.30 4.68
C PHE A 104 10.16 -1.32 5.80
N ALA A 105 9.78 -1.75 7.01
CA ALA A 105 10.72 -1.96 8.11
C ALA A 105 11.78 -3.02 7.76
N PHE A 106 11.38 -4.13 7.13
CA PHE A 106 12.30 -5.14 6.61
C PHE A 106 13.28 -4.56 5.56
N LEU A 107 12.78 -3.81 4.58
CA LEU A 107 13.61 -3.17 3.56
C LEU A 107 14.64 -2.23 4.21
N TYR A 108 14.21 -1.41 5.16
CA TYR A 108 15.11 -0.52 5.89
C TYR A 108 16.16 -1.29 6.70
N ALA A 109 15.73 -2.30 7.47
CA ALA A 109 16.63 -3.10 8.30
C ALA A 109 17.69 -3.85 7.47
N LYS A 110 17.29 -4.38 6.30
CA LYS A 110 18.17 -5.14 5.39
C LYS A 110 19.13 -4.24 4.61
N THR A 111 18.67 -3.09 4.14
CA THR A 111 19.48 -2.22 3.27
C THR A 111 20.24 -1.13 4.01
N LYS A 112 19.83 -0.82 5.26
CA LYS A 112 20.33 0.29 6.08
C LYS A 112 20.25 1.65 5.37
N ARG A 113 19.35 1.79 4.40
CA ARG A 113 19.19 2.98 3.56
C ARG A 113 17.73 3.40 3.57
N ILE A 114 17.43 4.58 4.11
CA ILE A 114 16.04 5.09 4.20
C ILE A 114 15.44 5.37 2.81
N ILE A 115 16.28 5.65 1.82
CA ILE A 115 15.83 5.89 0.43
C ILE A 115 15.19 4.65 -0.21
N VAL A 116 15.54 3.44 0.25
CA VAL A 116 15.00 2.19 -0.31
C VAL A 116 13.51 2.02 0.02
N PRO A 117 13.07 2.04 1.29
CA PRO A 117 11.64 1.97 1.59
C PRO A 117 10.88 3.21 1.09
N ILE A 118 11.49 4.41 1.10
CA ILE A 118 10.88 5.61 0.48
C ILE A 118 10.55 5.35 -0.99
N GLY A 119 11.52 4.90 -1.79
CA GLY A 119 11.30 4.64 -3.21
C GLY A 119 10.26 3.54 -3.46
N ALA A 120 10.27 2.48 -2.65
CA ALA A 120 9.27 1.42 -2.72
C ALA A 120 7.85 1.95 -2.41
N HIS A 121 7.73 2.76 -1.38
CA HIS A 121 6.46 3.33 -0.95
C HIS A 121 5.91 4.34 -1.99
N MET A 122 6.76 5.25 -2.48
CA MET A 122 6.38 6.18 -3.56
C MET A 122 5.96 5.44 -4.84
N LEU A 123 6.67 4.38 -5.22
CA LEU A 123 6.31 3.57 -6.37
C LEU A 123 4.92 2.95 -6.21
N MET A 124 4.63 2.38 -5.04
CA MET A 124 3.32 1.79 -4.77
C MET A 124 2.20 2.82 -4.80
N ASN A 125 2.39 3.94 -4.12
CA ASN A 125 1.38 4.99 -4.08
C ASN A 125 1.14 5.56 -5.49
N SER A 126 2.21 5.73 -6.28
CA SER A 126 2.11 6.12 -7.68
C SER A 126 1.35 5.09 -8.53
N LEU A 127 1.62 3.79 -8.36
CA LEU A 127 0.90 2.73 -9.08
C LEU A 127 -0.60 2.72 -8.74
N VAL A 128 -0.95 2.90 -7.47
CA VAL A 128 -2.35 3.01 -7.03
C VAL A 128 -3.02 4.20 -7.71
N VAL A 129 -2.40 5.39 -7.67
CA VAL A 129 -2.95 6.57 -8.35
C VAL A 129 -3.08 6.34 -9.85
N LEU A 130 -2.06 5.79 -10.51
CA LEU A 130 -2.08 5.54 -11.95
C LEU A 130 -3.22 4.61 -12.39
N VAL A 131 -3.51 3.56 -11.62
CA VAL A 131 -4.61 2.62 -11.91
C VAL A 131 -5.99 3.29 -11.77
N GLN A 132 -6.09 4.30 -10.89
CA GLN A 132 -7.35 5.01 -10.64
C GLN A 132 -7.59 6.19 -11.59
N ILE A 133 -6.64 6.53 -12.45
CA ILE A 133 -6.84 7.54 -13.50
C ILE A 133 -7.90 7.05 -14.47
N GLU A 134 -8.94 7.85 -14.71
CA GLU A 134 -10.15 7.50 -15.47
C GLU A 134 -9.88 6.74 -16.80
N PRO A 135 -9.01 7.22 -17.71
CA PRO A 135 -8.64 6.45 -18.91
C PRO A 135 -8.13 5.03 -18.61
N VAL A 136 -7.27 4.87 -17.61
CA VAL A 136 -6.68 3.58 -17.23
C VAL A 136 -7.73 2.68 -16.59
N LYS A 137 -8.53 3.25 -15.69
CA LYS A 137 -9.63 2.55 -15.02
C LYS A 137 -10.63 1.96 -16.03
N LYS A 138 -11.07 2.76 -17.01
CA LYS A 138 -11.98 2.29 -18.07
C LYS A 138 -11.37 1.16 -18.91
N MET A 139 -10.10 1.29 -19.29
CA MET A 139 -9.41 0.22 -20.02
C MET A 139 -9.39 -1.10 -19.23
N ILE A 140 -9.15 -1.04 -17.92
CA ILE A 140 -9.14 -2.22 -17.04
C ILE A 140 -10.54 -2.83 -16.91
N GLU A 141 -11.57 -1.99 -16.75
CA GLU A 141 -12.96 -2.43 -16.65
C GLU A 141 -13.44 -3.12 -17.94
N GLU A 142 -13.14 -2.53 -19.11
CA GLU A 142 -13.47 -3.11 -20.43
C GLU A 142 -12.77 -4.47 -20.66
N GLN A 143 -11.50 -4.59 -20.29
CA GLN A 143 -10.79 -5.87 -20.35
C GLN A 143 -11.37 -6.91 -19.40
N SER A 144 -11.73 -6.50 -18.18
CA SER A 144 -12.34 -7.39 -17.18
C SER A 144 -13.70 -7.92 -17.63
N GLN A 145 -14.54 -7.06 -18.21
CA GLN A 145 -15.82 -7.45 -18.79
C GLN A 145 -15.64 -8.41 -19.98
N THR A 146 -14.68 -8.14 -20.86
CA THR A 146 -14.36 -9.02 -22.00
C THR A 146 -13.93 -10.41 -21.53
N MET A 147 -13.08 -10.48 -20.50
CA MET A 147 -12.65 -11.75 -19.91
C MET A 147 -13.84 -12.54 -19.33
N GLN A 148 -14.75 -11.87 -18.63
CA GLN A 148 -15.97 -12.50 -18.07
C GLN A 148 -16.90 -13.01 -19.16
N MET A 149 -17.04 -12.30 -20.28
CA MET A 149 -17.81 -12.78 -21.44
C MET A 149 -17.17 -14.01 -22.08
N ILE A 150 -15.84 -14.04 -22.23
CA ILE A 150 -15.12 -15.20 -22.76
C ILE A 150 -15.26 -16.42 -21.85
N ILE A 151 -15.04 -16.23 -20.54
CA ILE A 151 -15.13 -17.31 -19.55
C ILE A 151 -16.59 -17.78 -19.41
N GLY A 152 -17.53 -16.86 -19.25
CA GLY A 152 -18.96 -17.15 -19.15
C GLY A 152 -19.52 -17.85 -20.39
N GLY A 153 -19.04 -17.48 -21.58
CA GLY A 153 -19.39 -18.15 -22.84
C GLY A 153 -18.73 -19.53 -23.04
N PHE A 154 -17.65 -19.83 -22.32
CA PHE A 154 -17.01 -21.15 -22.31
C PHE A 154 -17.69 -22.16 -21.36
N PHE A 155 -18.45 -21.67 -20.38
CA PHE A 155 -19.16 -22.48 -19.38
C PHE A 155 -20.69 -22.46 -19.54
N SER A 156 -21.21 -21.81 -20.59
CA SER A 156 -22.63 -21.79 -20.99
C SER A 156 -22.97 -22.81 -22.07
#